data_AF-A0A519WAY4-F1
#
_entry.id   AF-A0A519WAY4-F1
#
_cell.length_a   1.000
_cell.length_b   1.000
_cell.length_c   1.000
_cell.angle_alpha   90.00
_cell.angle_beta   90.00
_cell.angle_gamma   90.00
#
_symmetry.space_group_name_H-M   'P 1'
#
loop_
_entity.id
_entity.type
_entity.pdbx_description
1 polymer ?
#
loop_
_entity_poly.entity_id
_entity_poly.type
_entity_poly.pdbx_seq_one_letter_code
_entity_poly.pdbx_strand_id
1 'polypeptide(L)'
;MKKNYQLFIAFFLLLITGFVQYGSAQTTETFENFTSASGKPTSFISNSQSFNIVTANCSKDVGGYFGVFIPGGKYFHCGQSEPNSTTSTGPNTGGYGVGTNCASATACSGFSNNFIDNGYAPGVNQIYAIKTSNAASFTIKSIFVYVSTNNGTAPSTVVAGATFRGKKNGITQFTFVPTLTANSNGFTFVDFVTAGYGSVNIDEIEVQGGSTVNYIGLDNFRWGSTAATTTINSIVRASSTNPTNQSSVTYTATFGASVTGVNTANFSLSTTGTIAGASVTSVSGSGSTYTVTVNTGSGSGTIGLNLANTAGISSSISTTLPFSGEAYTIDKSAPVVTSVNASTANGTYKLGDIISVQVNFSKNVTVTGTPRLTFETGTTDQPVNYSSGSGTATLTFNYTVSSGNISSDLDYTSATALALNGGTIKDAVGNDAVLTLVTPGAANSLGNNKAIVIDGVVPTVNNVTVPSNTTYKLADNLDFVVN
;
A
#
# COMPACT_ATOMS: atom_id res chain seq x y z
N MET A 1 -50.17 -6.72 -1.11
CA MET A 1 -50.16 -6.12 -2.47
C MET A 1 -50.08 -4.59 -2.43
N LYS A 2 -48.99 -4.01 -1.91
CA LYS A 2 -48.65 -2.57 -2.00
C LYS A 2 -47.26 -2.38 -1.37
N LYS A 3 -46.21 -2.83 -2.05
CA LYS A 3 -44.79 -2.58 -1.75
C LYS A 3 -43.98 -3.34 -2.81
N ASN A 4 -44.01 -2.87 -4.06
CA ASN A 4 -43.13 -3.33 -5.16
C ASN A 4 -43.19 -2.40 -6.40
N TYR A 5 -43.64 -1.16 -6.26
CA TYR A 5 -43.73 -0.18 -7.37
C TYR A 5 -42.81 1.04 -7.21
N GLN A 6 -41.92 1.03 -6.22
CA GLN A 6 -40.92 2.10 -6.00
C GLN A 6 -39.51 1.67 -6.44
N LEU A 7 -39.29 0.38 -6.74
CA LEU A 7 -37.99 -0.14 -7.16
C LEU A 7 -37.85 -0.33 -8.69
N PHE A 8 -38.94 -0.10 -9.45
CA PHE A 8 -38.96 -0.28 -10.91
C PHE A 8 -38.91 1.04 -11.71
N ILE A 9 -38.94 2.19 -11.04
CA ILE A 9 -38.84 3.52 -11.67
C ILE A 9 -37.42 4.12 -11.55
N ALA A 10 -36.59 3.59 -10.65
CA ALA A 10 -35.20 4.06 -10.47
C ALA A 10 -34.17 3.39 -11.42
N PHE A 11 -34.59 2.39 -12.20
CA PHE A 11 -33.69 1.62 -13.09
C PHE A 11 -33.91 1.86 -14.59
N PHE A 12 -34.83 2.78 -14.96
CA PHE A 12 -35.13 3.12 -16.37
C PHE A 12 -34.83 4.58 -16.74
N LEU A 13 -33.99 5.25 -15.94
CA LEU A 13 -33.50 6.61 -16.23
C LEU A 13 -31.96 6.67 -16.20
N LEU A 14 -31.32 5.62 -16.72
CA LEU A 14 -29.86 5.56 -16.88
C LEU A 14 -29.52 4.92 -18.24
N LEU A 15 -30.11 5.43 -19.33
CA LEU A 15 -29.75 5.02 -20.69
C LEU A 15 -30.27 5.97 -21.77
N ILE A 16 -30.33 7.28 -21.50
CA ILE A 16 -30.54 8.29 -22.54
C ILE A 16 -29.67 9.52 -22.22
N THR A 17 -28.80 9.87 -23.18
CA THR A 17 -27.95 11.07 -23.29
C THR A 17 -26.86 11.27 -22.22
N GLY A 18 -25.65 10.79 -22.54
CA GLY A 18 -24.41 11.23 -21.90
C GLY A 18 -24.02 12.66 -22.28
N PHE A 19 -24.80 13.63 -21.81
CA PHE A 19 -24.33 15.00 -21.60
C PHE A 19 -24.18 15.19 -20.10
N VAL A 20 -22.95 15.11 -19.59
CA VAL A 20 -22.63 15.65 -18.28
C VAL A 20 -22.82 17.17 -18.40
N GLN A 21 -23.98 17.64 -17.96
CA GLN A 21 -24.25 19.05 -17.75
C GLN A 21 -23.41 19.46 -16.52
N TYR A 22 -22.19 19.91 -16.75
CA TYR A 22 -21.38 20.54 -15.71
C TYR A 22 -22.14 21.75 -15.19
N GLY A 23 -22.45 21.72 -13.89
CA GLY A 23 -23.29 22.68 -13.20
C GLY A 23 -22.85 24.12 -13.38
N SER A 24 -23.85 24.99 -13.35
CA SER A 24 -23.77 26.45 -13.46
C SER A 24 -22.71 27.08 -12.55
N ALA A 25 -22.02 28.10 -13.11
CA ALA A 25 -21.00 28.98 -12.53
C ALA A 25 -19.52 28.57 -12.72
N GLN A 26 -19.10 28.44 -13.98
CA GLN A 26 -17.70 28.68 -14.39
C GLN A 26 -17.78 29.59 -15.61
N THR A 27 -17.11 30.74 -15.58
CA THR A 27 -17.09 31.74 -16.65
C THR A 27 -16.67 31.08 -17.96
N THR A 28 -17.64 30.80 -18.82
CA THR A 28 -17.46 30.32 -20.18
C THR A 28 -16.75 31.39 -20.99
N GLU A 29 -15.43 31.28 -21.12
CA GLU A 29 -14.67 32.02 -22.14
C GLU A 29 -14.23 31.07 -23.24
N THR A 30 -15.02 31.10 -24.32
CA THR A 30 -14.63 30.70 -25.66
C THR A 30 -13.68 31.75 -26.25
N PHE A 31 -12.86 31.30 -27.21
CA PHE A 31 -11.96 31.94 -28.20
C PHE A 31 -12.02 33.46 -28.55
N GLU A 32 -12.73 34.33 -27.84
CA GLU A 32 -13.40 35.53 -28.40
C GLU A 32 -12.60 36.84 -28.34
N ASN A 33 -11.50 36.94 -27.59
CA ASN A 33 -10.72 38.19 -27.49
C ASN A 33 -9.30 38.05 -28.05
N PHE A 34 -9.19 38.02 -29.38
CA PHE A 34 -7.92 38.24 -30.07
C PHE A 34 -7.57 39.73 -30.06
N THR A 35 -6.50 40.12 -29.39
CA THR A 35 -5.79 41.37 -29.70
C THR A 35 -4.52 40.99 -30.43
N SER A 36 -4.46 41.27 -31.74
CA SER A 36 -3.22 41.17 -32.48
C SER A 36 -2.26 42.23 -31.94
N ALA A 37 -1.26 41.84 -31.15
CA ALA A 37 -0.05 42.63 -31.07
C ALA A 37 0.52 42.66 -32.50
N SER A 38 0.74 43.86 -33.05
CA SER A 38 1.27 44.05 -34.39
C SER A 38 2.44 43.08 -34.66
N GLY A 39 2.24 42.13 -35.57
CA GLY A 39 3.30 41.24 -36.07
C GLY A 39 3.39 39.81 -35.50
N LYS A 40 2.50 39.32 -34.61
CA LYS A 40 2.50 37.89 -34.20
C LYS A 40 1.09 37.32 -33.95
N PRO A 41 0.45 36.67 -34.93
CA PRO A 41 -0.96 36.25 -34.84
C PRO A 41 -1.20 34.89 -34.15
N THR A 42 -0.35 34.50 -33.19
CA THR A 42 -0.32 33.16 -32.58
C THR A 42 -0.55 33.16 -31.06
N SER A 43 -1.24 34.15 -30.51
CA SER A 43 -1.47 34.26 -29.06
C SER A 43 -2.92 34.61 -28.72
N PHE A 44 -3.45 34.04 -27.64
CA PHE A 44 -4.79 34.33 -27.11
C PHE A 44 -4.77 34.51 -25.59
N ILE A 45 -5.76 35.20 -25.03
CA ILE A 45 -5.91 35.39 -23.58
C ILE A 45 -7.20 34.70 -23.13
N SER A 46 -7.15 33.98 -22.02
CA SER A 46 -8.32 33.38 -21.36
C SER A 46 -8.16 33.60 -19.86
N ASN A 47 -9.18 34.10 -19.16
CA ASN A 47 -9.11 34.38 -17.70
C ASN A 47 -7.82 35.11 -17.26
N SER A 48 -7.40 36.15 -18.00
CA SER A 48 -6.15 36.91 -17.78
C SER A 48 -4.83 36.13 -17.98
N GLN A 49 -4.89 34.86 -18.40
CA GLN A 49 -3.72 34.07 -18.78
C GLN A 49 -3.50 34.11 -20.28
N SER A 50 -2.30 34.53 -20.70
CA SER A 50 -1.90 34.59 -22.09
C SER A 50 -1.27 33.26 -22.54
N PHE A 51 -1.79 32.71 -23.63
CA PHE A 51 -1.33 31.49 -24.30
C PHE A 51 -0.73 31.83 -25.67
N ASN A 52 0.26 31.05 -26.09
CA ASN A 52 0.87 31.04 -27.40
C ASN A 52 0.63 29.68 -28.06
N ILE A 53 0.35 29.73 -29.35
CA ILE A 53 0.28 28.60 -30.25
C ILE A 53 1.69 28.44 -30.84
N VAL A 54 2.32 27.28 -30.64
CA VAL A 54 3.70 27.02 -31.04
C VAL A 54 3.73 25.78 -31.95
N THR A 55 4.54 25.85 -33.01
CA THR A 55 4.89 24.69 -33.83
C THR A 55 6.40 24.52 -33.86
N ALA A 56 6.88 23.30 -34.04
CA ALA A 56 8.31 23.04 -34.20
C ALA A 56 8.91 23.72 -35.47
N ASN A 57 8.07 24.10 -36.44
CA ASN A 57 8.47 24.58 -37.77
C ASN A 57 7.94 25.99 -38.10
N CYS A 58 8.05 26.98 -37.21
CA CYS A 58 7.72 28.37 -37.56
C CYS A 58 8.78 29.09 -38.42
N SER A 59 9.72 28.37 -39.02
CA SER A 59 10.64 28.88 -40.03
C SER A 59 10.10 28.59 -41.43
N LYS A 60 10.01 29.65 -42.25
CA LYS A 60 9.50 29.69 -43.63
C LYS A 60 9.82 28.43 -44.47
N ASP A 61 8.81 28.03 -45.25
CA ASP A 61 8.87 27.18 -46.45
C ASP A 61 8.87 25.64 -46.33
N VAL A 62 8.65 25.05 -45.15
CA VAL A 62 8.46 23.58 -45.04
C VAL A 62 7.39 23.19 -44.01
N GLY A 63 6.11 23.18 -44.40
CA GLY A 63 5.04 22.37 -43.76
C GLY A 63 4.74 22.59 -42.27
N GLY A 64 3.50 22.97 -41.92
CA GLY A 64 2.98 22.90 -40.55
C GLY A 64 2.61 24.25 -39.93
N TYR A 65 1.70 24.99 -40.55
CA TYR A 65 1.15 26.22 -40.00
C TYR A 65 0.06 25.92 -38.98
N PHE A 66 0.26 26.15 -37.68
CA PHE A 66 -0.80 26.03 -36.68
C PHE A 66 -1.40 27.40 -36.39
N GLY A 67 -2.69 27.57 -36.67
CA GLY A 67 -3.33 28.87 -36.78
C GLY A 67 -4.80 28.85 -36.39
N VAL A 68 -5.38 30.03 -36.22
CA VAL A 68 -6.78 30.20 -35.85
C VAL A 68 -7.60 30.43 -37.11
N PHE A 69 -8.62 29.60 -37.32
CA PHE A 69 -9.61 29.80 -38.36
C PHE A 69 -10.83 30.54 -37.80
N ILE A 70 -11.20 31.66 -38.43
CA ILE A 70 -12.45 32.40 -38.17
C ILE A 70 -13.30 32.30 -39.44
N PRO A 71 -14.48 31.66 -39.40
CA PRO A 71 -15.33 31.53 -40.60
C PRO A 71 -15.80 32.89 -41.11
N GLY A 72 -15.64 33.12 -42.41
CA GLY A 72 -15.88 34.43 -43.03
C GLY A 72 -14.78 35.48 -42.73
N GLY A 73 -13.77 35.11 -41.94
CA GLY A 73 -12.64 35.95 -41.53
C GLY A 73 -11.31 35.52 -42.16
N LYS A 74 -10.21 36.00 -41.57
CA LYS A 74 -8.83 35.74 -42.03
C LYS A 74 -8.21 34.56 -41.28
N TYR A 75 -7.34 33.80 -41.96
CA TYR A 75 -6.54 32.74 -41.34
C TYR A 75 -5.22 33.31 -40.78
N PHE A 76 -4.94 33.02 -39.52
CA PHE A 76 -3.83 33.60 -38.77
C PHE A 76 -2.84 32.51 -38.36
N HIS A 77 -1.60 32.54 -38.89
CA HIS A 77 -0.60 31.48 -38.65
C HIS A 77 0.79 32.02 -38.34
N CYS A 78 1.66 31.18 -37.78
CA CYS A 78 3.05 31.57 -37.52
C CYS A 78 3.82 31.79 -38.83
N GLY A 79 4.54 32.92 -38.93
CA GLY A 79 5.41 33.24 -40.07
C GLY A 79 4.95 34.36 -41.00
N GLN A 80 3.73 34.90 -40.85
CA GLN A 80 3.30 36.12 -41.57
C GLN A 80 3.07 37.30 -40.63
N SER A 81 3.58 38.47 -41.02
CA SER A 81 3.46 39.75 -40.31
C SER A 81 2.18 40.52 -40.64
N GLU A 82 1.42 40.07 -41.66
CA GLU A 82 0.21 40.74 -42.13
C GLU A 82 -0.95 39.73 -42.26
N PRO A 83 -2.21 40.15 -42.03
CA PRO A 83 -3.37 39.30 -42.21
C PRO A 83 -3.61 39.11 -43.71
N ASN A 84 -3.38 37.91 -44.26
CA ASN A 84 -3.60 37.69 -45.68
C ASN A 84 -5.03 38.10 -46.09
N SER A 85 -5.07 38.99 -47.07
CA SER A 85 -6.24 39.70 -47.54
C SER A 85 -6.95 38.87 -48.62
N THR A 86 -8.28 39.03 -48.65
CA THR A 86 -9.25 38.45 -49.59
C THR A 86 -9.51 36.96 -49.42
N THR A 87 -10.74 36.64 -49.02
CA THR A 87 -11.43 35.35 -49.16
C THR A 87 -10.53 34.11 -49.12
N SER A 88 -10.60 33.37 -48.01
CA SER A 88 -10.17 31.97 -47.97
C SER A 88 -10.89 31.18 -49.08
N THR A 89 -10.34 31.17 -50.29
CA THR A 89 -10.43 30.03 -51.16
C THR A 89 -9.39 29.04 -50.65
N GLY A 90 -9.72 28.37 -49.55
CA GLY A 90 -9.26 27.00 -49.39
C GLY A 90 -9.70 26.20 -50.63
N PRO A 91 -9.20 24.98 -50.85
CA PRO A 91 -9.69 24.14 -51.92
C PRO A 91 -11.12 23.71 -51.59
N ASN A 92 -12.09 24.59 -51.88
CA ASN A 92 -13.47 24.35 -52.28
C ASN A 92 -14.32 25.61 -52.09
N THR A 93 -14.69 26.20 -53.23
CA THR A 93 -15.85 27.09 -53.38
C THR A 93 -17.19 26.33 -53.33
N GLY A 94 -17.21 25.07 -52.87
CA GLY A 94 -18.41 24.34 -52.47
C GLY A 94 -18.46 24.31 -50.95
N GLY A 95 -19.44 24.99 -50.36
CA GLY A 95 -19.48 25.33 -48.94
C GLY A 95 -19.35 24.14 -48.00
N TYR A 96 -18.13 23.93 -47.52
CA TYR A 96 -17.81 23.26 -46.26
C TYR A 96 -16.55 23.92 -45.69
N GLY A 97 -16.62 25.24 -45.45
CA GLY A 97 -15.89 25.75 -44.29
C GLY A 97 -16.40 24.95 -43.10
N VAL A 98 -15.52 24.46 -42.24
CA VAL A 98 -15.91 23.67 -41.05
C VAL A 98 -16.55 24.61 -40.01
N GLY A 99 -17.60 25.33 -40.42
CA GLY A 99 -18.65 25.72 -39.51
C GLY A 99 -19.36 24.45 -39.10
N THR A 100 -19.62 24.32 -37.82
CA THR A 100 -20.61 23.37 -37.34
C THR A 100 -21.89 23.65 -38.13
N ASN A 101 -22.28 22.77 -39.05
CA ASN A 101 -23.64 22.81 -39.60
C ASN A 101 -24.59 22.37 -38.47
N CYS A 102 -24.86 23.28 -37.55
CA CYS A 102 -26.01 23.22 -36.67
C CYS A 102 -27.24 23.42 -37.54
N ALA A 103 -28.17 22.45 -37.51
CA ALA A 103 -29.42 22.52 -38.26
C ALA A 103 -30.31 23.72 -37.87
N SER A 104 -30.06 24.40 -36.74
CA SER A 104 -30.73 25.64 -36.35
C SER A 104 -29.95 26.44 -35.28
N ALA A 105 -30.21 27.76 -35.21
CA ALA A 105 -29.59 28.69 -34.27
C ALA A 105 -29.79 28.33 -32.77
N THR A 106 -30.84 27.58 -32.45
CA THR A 106 -31.13 27.14 -31.06
C THR A 106 -30.24 25.97 -30.62
N ALA A 107 -29.74 25.16 -31.56
CA ALA A 107 -28.86 24.01 -31.29
C ALA A 107 -27.39 24.40 -31.04
N CYS A 108 -27.05 25.67 -31.28
CA CYS A 108 -25.69 26.21 -31.24
C CYS A 108 -25.44 27.12 -30.01
N SER A 109 -26.21 26.96 -28.94
CA SER A 109 -25.88 27.61 -27.66
C SER A 109 -24.66 26.90 -27.04
N GLY A 110 -23.46 27.43 -27.30
CA GLY A 110 -22.21 27.00 -26.63
C GLY A 110 -21.12 26.39 -27.52
N PHE A 111 -21.28 26.39 -28.85
CA PHE A 111 -20.22 25.98 -29.79
C PHE A 111 -19.82 27.17 -30.68
N SER A 112 -18.54 27.56 -30.65
CA SER A 112 -17.99 28.56 -31.57
C SER A 112 -17.63 27.93 -32.90
N ASN A 113 -17.73 28.67 -34.00
CA ASN A 113 -17.25 28.20 -35.30
C ASN A 113 -15.73 28.39 -35.49
N ASN A 114 -15.00 28.80 -34.45
CA ASN A 114 -13.56 29.07 -34.49
C ASN A 114 -12.80 27.89 -33.88
N PHE A 115 -11.79 27.39 -34.58
CA PHE A 115 -10.91 26.30 -34.10
C PHE A 115 -9.45 26.57 -34.47
N ILE A 116 -8.53 25.91 -33.77
CA ILE A 116 -7.10 25.93 -34.10
C ILE A 116 -6.83 24.74 -35.01
N ASP A 117 -6.19 24.94 -36.16
CA ASP A 117 -5.79 23.83 -37.02
C ASP A 117 -4.39 24.01 -37.59
N ASN A 118 -3.89 22.97 -38.25
CA ASN A 118 -2.61 23.01 -38.95
C ASN A 118 -2.69 23.37 -40.46
N GLY A 119 -3.86 23.85 -40.90
CA GLY A 119 -4.13 24.61 -42.14
C GLY A 119 -3.33 24.29 -43.39
N TYR A 120 -2.93 25.36 -44.11
CA TYR A 120 -2.39 25.41 -45.49
C TYR A 120 -1.16 24.54 -45.80
N ALA A 121 -0.55 23.91 -44.79
CA ALA A 121 0.58 23.02 -45.00
C ALA A 121 0.52 21.84 -44.02
N PRO A 122 -0.50 20.96 -44.14
CA PRO A 122 -0.68 19.82 -43.27
C PRO A 122 0.50 18.85 -43.45
N GLY A 123 0.97 18.24 -42.37
CA GLY A 123 2.16 17.40 -42.37
C GLY A 123 2.04 16.28 -41.34
N VAL A 124 2.55 15.09 -41.72
CA VAL A 124 2.57 13.92 -40.84
C VAL A 124 3.66 14.05 -39.77
N ASN A 125 3.44 13.44 -38.61
CA ASN A 125 4.37 13.45 -37.46
C ASN A 125 4.72 14.84 -36.90
N GLN A 126 4.02 15.90 -37.29
CA GLN A 126 4.24 17.24 -36.79
C GLN A 126 3.72 17.40 -35.37
N ILE A 127 4.45 18.16 -34.55
CA ILE A 127 4.10 18.48 -33.17
C ILE A 127 3.58 19.93 -33.12
N TYR A 128 2.38 20.07 -32.55
CA TYR A 128 1.72 21.34 -32.31
C TYR A 128 1.50 21.52 -30.81
N ALA A 129 1.57 22.74 -30.30
CA ALA A 129 1.44 22.98 -28.87
C ALA A 129 0.62 24.23 -28.54
N ILE A 130 -0.12 24.16 -27.43
CA ILE A 130 -0.69 25.32 -26.73
C ILE A 130 0.13 25.52 -25.45
N LYS A 131 0.76 26.69 -25.30
CA LYS A 131 1.74 26.98 -24.25
C LYS A 131 1.44 28.31 -23.55
N THR A 132 1.63 28.43 -22.25
CA THR A 132 1.54 29.74 -21.57
C THR A 132 2.73 30.63 -21.94
N SER A 133 2.45 31.89 -22.23
CA SER A 133 3.47 32.87 -22.65
C SER A 133 4.47 33.26 -21.55
N ASN A 134 4.08 33.09 -20.29
CA ASN A 134 4.82 33.44 -19.08
C ASN A 134 5.32 32.21 -18.29
N ALA A 135 5.24 31.00 -18.87
CA ALA A 135 5.53 29.73 -18.20
C ALA A 135 4.68 29.44 -16.95
N ALA A 136 3.56 30.17 -16.76
CA ALA A 136 2.61 29.86 -15.70
C ALA A 136 2.01 28.47 -15.89
N SER A 137 1.83 27.74 -14.78
CA SER A 137 1.20 26.44 -14.82
C SER A 137 -0.32 26.55 -14.97
N PHE A 138 -0.90 25.61 -15.69
CA PHE A 138 -2.33 25.35 -15.76
C PHE A 138 -2.60 23.85 -15.67
N THR A 139 -3.87 23.48 -15.49
CA THR A 139 -4.35 22.10 -15.60
C THR A 139 -5.25 21.96 -16.81
N ILE A 140 -5.06 20.92 -17.63
CA ILE A 140 -5.95 20.65 -18.77
C ILE A 140 -7.16 19.86 -18.29
N LYS A 141 -8.36 20.19 -18.79
CA LYS A 141 -9.61 19.49 -18.46
C LYS A 141 -10.13 18.70 -19.64
N SER A 142 -10.35 19.36 -20.78
CA SER A 142 -10.86 18.72 -21.98
C SER A 142 -10.48 19.49 -23.23
N ILE A 143 -10.51 18.81 -24.38
CA ILE A 143 -10.39 19.43 -25.70
C ILE A 143 -11.18 18.60 -26.72
N PHE A 144 -11.74 19.25 -27.74
CA PHE A 144 -12.28 18.56 -28.91
C PHE A 144 -11.20 18.45 -29.97
N VAL A 145 -11.07 17.28 -30.58
CA VAL A 145 -9.99 16.95 -31.52
C VAL A 145 -10.57 16.44 -32.82
N TYR A 146 -10.17 17.06 -33.92
CA TYR A 146 -10.39 16.59 -35.27
C TYR A 146 -9.07 16.07 -35.84
N VAL A 147 -9.09 14.91 -36.49
CA VAL A 147 -7.92 14.37 -37.21
C VAL A 147 -8.31 13.92 -38.60
N SER A 148 -7.44 14.18 -39.58
CA SER A 148 -7.63 13.74 -40.96
C SER A 148 -6.31 13.30 -41.60
N THR A 149 -6.43 12.34 -42.51
CA THR A 149 -5.35 11.86 -43.38
C THR A 149 -5.44 12.47 -44.79
N ASN A 150 -6.48 13.25 -45.07
CA ASN A 150 -6.76 13.85 -46.37
C ASN A 150 -6.83 15.39 -46.28
N ASN A 151 -5.85 15.99 -45.60
CA ASN A 151 -5.68 17.44 -45.52
C ASN A 151 -6.92 18.19 -45.01
N GLY A 152 -7.69 17.57 -44.09
CA GLY A 152 -8.88 18.19 -43.48
C GLY A 152 -10.17 18.09 -44.31
N THR A 153 -10.15 17.41 -45.46
CA THR A 153 -11.35 17.28 -46.33
C THR A 153 -12.39 16.30 -45.80
N ALA A 154 -12.00 15.33 -44.97
CA ALA A 154 -12.89 14.39 -44.31
C ALA A 154 -12.28 13.89 -43.00
N PRO A 155 -13.10 13.68 -41.95
CA PRO A 155 -12.62 13.03 -40.74
C PRO A 155 -12.21 11.60 -41.07
N SER A 156 -11.09 11.15 -40.53
CA SER A 156 -10.69 9.76 -40.73
C SER A 156 -11.51 8.84 -39.83
N THR A 157 -12.05 7.77 -40.39
CA THR A 157 -13.11 6.94 -39.76
C THR A 157 -12.62 6.15 -38.55
N VAL A 158 -11.32 5.87 -38.44
CA VAL A 158 -10.64 5.36 -37.25
C VAL A 158 -9.18 5.81 -37.33
N VAL A 159 -8.69 6.59 -36.37
CA VAL A 159 -7.26 6.86 -36.27
C VAL A 159 -6.74 6.60 -34.87
N ALA A 160 -5.98 5.52 -34.74
CA ALA A 160 -4.96 5.43 -33.70
C ALA A 160 -3.88 6.45 -34.06
N GLY A 161 -3.81 7.63 -33.42
CA GLY A 161 -2.76 8.54 -33.85
C GLY A 161 -2.55 9.87 -33.17
N ALA A 162 -3.48 10.46 -32.43
CA ALA A 162 -3.13 11.68 -31.68
C ALA A 162 -2.42 11.29 -30.39
N THR A 163 -1.15 11.68 -30.25
CA THR A 163 -0.44 11.60 -28.97
C THR A 163 -0.42 12.97 -28.34
N PHE A 164 -1.00 13.08 -27.15
CA PHE A 164 -0.94 14.26 -26.29
C PHE A 164 0.20 14.14 -25.30
N ARG A 165 0.96 15.22 -25.11
CA ARG A 165 1.98 15.31 -24.06
C ARG A 165 1.82 16.59 -23.27
N GLY A 166 1.51 16.48 -22.00
CA GLY A 166 1.54 17.61 -21.09
C GLY A 166 2.97 17.85 -20.62
N LYS A 167 3.49 19.06 -20.78
CA LYS A 167 4.86 19.44 -20.41
C LYS A 167 4.84 20.53 -19.34
N LYS A 168 5.84 20.49 -18.45
CA LYS A 168 6.16 21.58 -17.52
C LYS A 168 7.62 21.94 -17.68
N ASN A 169 7.92 23.20 -17.98
CA ASN A 169 9.28 23.70 -18.23
C ASN A 169 10.04 22.82 -19.24
N GLY A 170 9.35 22.31 -20.26
CA GLY A 170 9.90 21.43 -21.29
C GLY A 170 9.97 19.94 -20.94
N ILE A 171 9.70 19.54 -19.69
CA ILE A 171 9.70 18.13 -19.25
C ILE A 171 8.28 17.55 -19.34
N THR A 172 8.13 16.42 -20.04
CA THR A 172 6.86 15.69 -20.16
C THR A 172 6.40 15.17 -18.79
N GLN A 173 5.24 15.64 -18.34
CA GLN A 173 4.56 15.22 -17.11
C GLN A 173 3.62 14.02 -17.37
N PHE A 174 3.02 13.96 -18.55
CA PHE A 174 2.22 12.81 -18.98
C PHE A 174 2.24 12.64 -20.50
N THR A 175 1.99 11.41 -20.95
CA THR A 175 1.72 11.05 -22.35
C THR A 175 0.38 10.34 -22.42
N PHE A 176 -0.52 10.82 -23.27
CA PHE A 176 -1.87 10.29 -23.42
C PHE A 176 -2.20 10.04 -24.89
N VAL A 177 -2.67 8.84 -25.21
CA VAL A 177 -3.10 8.46 -26.55
C VAL A 177 -4.58 8.10 -26.50
N PRO A 178 -5.51 9.06 -26.71
CA PRO A 178 -6.94 8.79 -26.71
C PRO A 178 -7.34 7.97 -27.94
N THR A 179 -8.40 7.18 -27.78
CA THR A 179 -9.13 6.63 -28.92
C THR A 179 -9.97 7.73 -29.55
N LEU A 180 -9.73 8.04 -30.81
CA LEU A 180 -10.52 9.02 -31.57
C LEU A 180 -11.51 8.29 -32.49
N THR A 181 -12.80 8.46 -32.24
CA THR A 181 -13.87 7.90 -33.09
C THR A 181 -14.58 9.06 -33.80
N ALA A 182 -14.58 9.02 -35.13
CA ALA A 182 -15.26 10.03 -35.94
C ALA A 182 -16.78 9.93 -35.74
N ASN A 183 -17.41 11.05 -35.40
CA ASN A 183 -18.86 11.27 -35.40
C ASN A 183 -19.26 12.13 -36.63
N SER A 184 -20.54 12.47 -36.77
CA SER A 184 -21.09 13.17 -37.94
C SER A 184 -20.49 14.57 -38.20
N ASN A 185 -19.83 15.21 -37.22
CA ASN A 185 -19.13 16.49 -37.38
C ASN A 185 -17.59 16.37 -37.28
N GLY A 186 -17.05 15.16 -37.11
CA GLY A 186 -15.62 14.85 -37.19
C GLY A 186 -14.76 15.18 -35.95
N PHE A 187 -15.28 15.89 -34.95
CA PHE A 187 -14.55 16.19 -33.71
C PHE A 187 -14.88 15.19 -32.60
N THR A 188 -13.85 14.60 -31.98
CA THR A 188 -13.98 13.73 -30.82
C THR A 188 -13.68 14.50 -29.53
N PHE A 189 -14.53 14.34 -28.51
CA PHE A 189 -14.28 14.86 -27.18
C PHE A 189 -13.18 14.06 -26.47
N VAL A 190 -12.15 14.74 -25.99
CA VAL A 190 -11.05 14.16 -25.22
C VAL A 190 -11.10 14.71 -23.79
N ASP A 191 -11.35 13.82 -22.84
CA ASP A 191 -11.48 14.13 -21.41
C ASP A 191 -10.20 13.76 -20.64
N PHE A 192 -9.41 14.76 -20.27
CA PHE A 192 -8.19 14.57 -19.51
C PHE A 192 -8.47 14.32 -18.03
N VAL A 193 -9.63 14.75 -17.51
CA VAL A 193 -10.00 14.52 -16.11
C VAL A 193 -10.30 13.05 -15.90
N THR A 194 -11.17 12.47 -16.72
CA THR A 194 -11.51 11.03 -16.65
C THR A 194 -10.30 10.15 -16.96
N ALA A 195 -9.36 10.62 -17.79
CA ALA A 195 -8.10 9.93 -18.06
C ALA A 195 -7.05 10.05 -16.93
N GLY A 196 -7.34 10.77 -15.83
CA GLY A 196 -6.47 10.89 -14.66
C GLY A 196 -5.44 12.02 -14.71
N TYR A 197 -5.48 12.88 -15.73
CA TYR A 197 -4.52 13.98 -15.94
C TYR A 197 -5.05 15.36 -15.50
N GLY A 198 -6.32 15.45 -15.07
CA GLY A 198 -7.00 16.72 -14.78
C GLY A 198 -6.38 17.59 -13.68
N SER A 199 -5.49 17.06 -12.85
CA SER A 199 -4.78 17.79 -11.77
C SER A 199 -3.29 17.99 -12.07
N VAL A 200 -2.79 17.56 -13.23
CA VAL A 200 -1.37 17.67 -13.55
C VAL A 200 -1.05 19.11 -14.00
N ASN A 201 -0.12 19.74 -13.29
CA ASN A 201 0.37 21.07 -13.63
C ASN A 201 1.30 21.03 -14.85
N ILE A 202 0.89 21.69 -15.92
CA ILE A 202 1.64 21.84 -17.17
C ILE A 202 1.74 23.32 -17.53
N ASP A 203 2.75 23.72 -18.29
CA ASP A 203 2.78 25.03 -18.96
C ASP A 203 2.58 24.90 -20.48
N GLU A 204 2.46 23.67 -20.97
CA GLU A 204 2.37 23.35 -22.39
C GLU A 204 1.63 22.02 -22.61
N ILE A 205 0.68 21.98 -23.54
CA ILE A 205 0.07 20.76 -24.06
C ILE A 205 0.46 20.59 -25.51
N GLU A 206 1.18 19.51 -25.83
CA GLU A 206 1.49 19.12 -27.19
C GLU A 206 0.45 18.14 -27.73
N VAL A 207 0.19 18.22 -29.03
CA VAL A 207 -0.50 17.21 -29.83
C VAL A 207 0.36 16.84 -31.03
N GLN A 208 0.50 15.56 -31.29
CA GLN A 208 1.18 15.03 -32.46
C GLN A 208 0.28 14.03 -33.15
N GLY A 209 0.07 14.21 -34.46
CA GLY A 209 -0.63 13.24 -35.30
C GLY A 209 0.27 12.02 -35.60
N GLY A 210 -0.35 10.86 -35.80
CA GLY A 210 0.35 9.64 -36.17
C GLY A 210 0.95 9.73 -37.58
N SER A 211 1.61 8.66 -38.03
CA SER A 211 2.33 8.64 -39.31
C SER A 211 1.47 8.89 -40.55
N THR A 212 0.16 8.76 -40.45
CA THR A 212 -0.81 9.01 -41.54
C THR A 212 -1.65 10.26 -41.33
N VAL A 213 -1.67 10.82 -40.12
CA VAL A 213 -2.45 12.04 -39.81
C VAL A 213 -1.66 13.24 -40.27
N ASN A 214 -2.13 13.90 -41.32
CA ASN A 214 -1.54 15.13 -41.82
C ASN A 214 -2.27 16.37 -41.30
N TYR A 215 -3.53 16.25 -40.86
CA TYR A 215 -4.33 17.38 -40.41
C TYR A 215 -4.91 17.17 -39.01
N ILE A 216 -4.83 18.21 -38.17
CA ILE A 216 -5.31 18.25 -36.79
C ILE A 216 -6.05 19.57 -36.57
N GLY A 217 -7.29 19.48 -36.07
CA GLY A 217 -8.06 20.61 -35.56
C GLY A 217 -8.31 20.44 -34.06
N LEU A 218 -8.23 21.52 -33.30
CA LEU A 218 -8.49 21.59 -31.86
C LEU A 218 -9.56 22.65 -31.59
N ASP A 219 -10.56 22.27 -30.80
CA ASP A 219 -11.66 23.15 -30.41
C ASP A 219 -11.97 23.01 -28.91
N ASN A 220 -12.61 24.04 -28.34
CA ASN A 220 -13.16 24.06 -26.98
C ASN A 220 -12.14 23.55 -25.93
N PHE A 221 -10.94 24.12 -25.99
CA PHE A 221 -9.86 23.87 -25.03
C PHE A 221 -10.26 24.41 -23.66
N ARG A 222 -10.47 23.50 -22.71
CA ARG A 222 -10.83 23.82 -21.32
C ARG A 222 -9.66 23.53 -20.40
N TRP A 223 -9.33 24.53 -19.59
CA TRP A 223 -8.25 24.48 -18.62
C TRP A 223 -8.69 25.05 -17.27
N GLY A 224 -7.94 24.73 -16.22
CA GLY A 224 -8.08 25.32 -14.90
C GLY A 224 -6.76 25.90 -14.40
N SER A 225 -6.82 26.72 -13.36
CA SER A 225 -5.64 27.29 -12.72
C SER A 225 -4.63 26.23 -12.24
N THR A 226 -3.44 26.68 -11.84
CA THR A 226 -2.41 25.83 -11.23
C THR A 226 -3.01 25.02 -10.08
N ALA A 227 -2.96 23.69 -10.15
CA ALA A 227 -3.34 22.82 -9.05
C ALA A 227 -2.40 23.03 -7.87
N ALA A 228 -2.96 23.05 -6.65
CA ALA A 228 -2.17 23.05 -5.43
C ALA A 228 -1.25 21.82 -5.41
N THR A 229 0.03 22.05 -5.12
CA THR A 229 1.00 20.98 -4.89
C THR A 229 1.22 20.82 -3.39
N THR A 230 1.61 19.61 -2.97
CA THR A 230 1.95 19.33 -1.58
C THR A 230 3.03 18.23 -1.50
N THR A 231 3.45 17.88 -0.30
CA THR A 231 4.43 16.83 0.00
C THR A 231 3.80 15.73 0.83
N ILE A 232 4.39 14.54 0.79
CA ILE A 232 4.28 13.60 1.92
C ILE A 232 5.45 13.91 2.86
N ASN A 233 5.15 14.23 4.12
CA ASN A 233 6.12 14.63 5.12
C ASN A 233 6.65 13.41 5.90
N SER A 234 5.76 12.48 6.26
CA SER A 234 6.15 11.32 7.05
C SER A 234 5.16 10.16 6.90
N ILE A 235 5.67 8.95 7.10
CA ILE A 235 4.89 7.73 7.36
C ILE A 235 5.52 7.08 8.58
N VAL A 236 4.86 7.16 9.73
CA VAL A 236 5.39 6.70 11.01
C VAL A 236 4.50 5.62 11.60
N ARG A 237 5.06 4.76 12.46
CA ARG A 237 4.29 3.78 13.23
C ARG A 237 3.30 4.50 14.16
N ALA A 238 2.02 4.12 14.10
CA ALA A 238 0.98 4.67 14.97
C ALA A 238 0.73 3.80 16.23
N SER A 239 1.08 2.51 16.18
CA SER A 239 1.10 1.62 17.35
C SER A 239 2.42 1.76 18.10
N SER A 240 2.36 1.79 19.42
CA SER A 240 3.53 2.00 20.29
C SER A 240 4.34 0.74 20.54
N THR A 241 3.78 -0.45 20.37
CA THR A 241 4.49 -1.71 20.63
C THR A 241 5.30 -2.13 19.40
N ASN A 242 6.63 -2.14 19.54
CA ASN A 242 7.55 -2.66 18.55
C ASN A 242 8.78 -3.24 19.28
N PRO A 243 9.12 -4.54 19.13
CA PRO A 243 8.48 -5.54 18.27
C PRO A 243 7.06 -5.91 18.71
N THR A 244 6.30 -6.59 17.85
CA THR A 244 4.90 -6.99 18.12
C THR A 244 4.55 -8.31 17.44
N ASN A 245 3.61 -9.07 18.01
CA ASN A 245 3.05 -10.28 17.40
C ASN A 245 1.61 -10.08 16.88
N GLN A 246 1.09 -8.86 16.96
CA GLN A 246 -0.30 -8.54 16.65
C GLN A 246 -0.64 -8.87 15.19
N SER A 247 -1.90 -9.27 14.95
CA SER A 247 -2.41 -9.57 13.60
C SER A 247 -2.55 -8.33 12.71
N SER A 248 -2.58 -7.13 13.30
CA SER A 248 -2.60 -5.87 12.57
C SER A 248 -1.76 -4.80 13.24
N VAL A 249 -1.24 -3.90 12.42
CA VAL A 249 -0.51 -2.69 12.84
C VAL A 249 -1.01 -1.48 12.04
N THR A 250 -0.77 -0.29 12.56
CA THR A 250 -1.21 0.95 11.91
C THR A 250 -0.03 1.91 11.70
N TYR A 251 -0.12 2.71 10.64
CA TYR A 251 0.80 3.79 10.34
C TYR A 251 0.05 5.10 10.22
N THR A 252 0.70 6.21 10.55
CA THR A 252 0.20 7.56 10.29
C THR A 252 1.00 8.17 9.14
N ALA A 253 0.34 8.37 8.01
CA ALA A 253 0.84 9.14 6.88
C ALA A 253 0.43 10.62 7.03
N THR A 254 1.40 11.53 6.97
CA THR A 254 1.17 12.97 7.10
C THR A 254 1.65 13.71 5.85
N PHE A 255 0.74 14.43 5.21
CA PHE A 255 0.98 15.30 4.06
C PHE A 255 1.23 16.75 4.50
N GLY A 256 1.90 17.54 3.66
CA GLY A 256 2.17 18.96 3.92
C GLY A 256 0.94 19.88 3.83
N ALA A 257 -0.13 19.40 3.23
CA ALA A 257 -1.41 20.11 3.08
C ALA A 257 -2.55 19.10 2.97
N SER A 258 -3.79 19.58 3.09
CA SER A 258 -4.97 18.74 2.95
C SER A 258 -5.08 18.13 1.56
N VAL A 259 -5.31 16.82 1.51
CA VAL A 259 -5.59 16.07 0.28
C VAL A 259 -6.90 15.29 0.42
N THR A 260 -7.42 14.78 -0.69
CA THR A 260 -8.49 13.79 -0.74
C THR A 260 -8.12 12.65 -1.69
N GLY A 261 -8.87 11.54 -1.66
CA GLY A 261 -8.68 10.41 -2.57
C GLY A 261 -7.61 9.39 -2.15
N VAL A 262 -6.95 9.59 -1.01
CA VAL A 262 -5.99 8.64 -0.45
C VAL A 262 -6.71 7.33 -0.09
N ASN A 263 -6.25 6.23 -0.65
CA ASN A 263 -6.82 4.90 -0.47
C ASN A 263 -5.73 3.81 -0.41
N THR A 264 -6.13 2.55 -0.22
CA THR A 264 -5.19 1.43 -0.05
C THR A 264 -4.28 1.20 -1.26
N ALA A 265 -4.73 1.50 -2.49
CA ALA A 265 -3.94 1.32 -3.70
C ALA A 265 -2.78 2.32 -3.85
N ASN A 266 -2.76 3.39 -3.04
CA ASN A 266 -1.63 4.32 -3.00
C ASN A 266 -0.44 3.77 -2.22
N PHE A 267 -0.63 2.73 -1.40
CA PHE A 267 0.41 2.21 -0.53
C PHE A 267 0.91 0.83 -0.98
N SER A 268 2.19 0.57 -0.74
CA SER A 268 2.79 -0.76 -0.88
C SER A 268 3.55 -1.13 0.39
N LEU A 269 3.70 -2.44 0.62
CA LEU A 269 4.47 -2.97 1.73
C LEU A 269 5.87 -3.38 1.28
N SER A 270 6.86 -3.14 2.13
CA SER A 270 8.20 -3.75 2.04
C SER A 270 8.34 -4.75 3.18
N THR A 271 8.48 -6.04 2.87
CA THR A 271 8.55 -7.10 3.88
C THR A 271 9.90 -7.83 3.85
N THR A 272 10.33 -8.34 5.00
CA THR A 272 11.51 -9.20 5.14
C THR A 272 11.19 -10.46 5.95
N GLY A 273 12.13 -11.40 6.02
CA GLY A 273 12.00 -12.61 6.82
C GLY A 273 11.02 -13.62 6.21
N THR A 274 10.23 -14.26 7.07
CA THR A 274 9.26 -15.30 6.69
C THR A 274 7.83 -14.76 6.55
N ILE A 275 7.66 -13.44 6.48
CA ILE A 275 6.34 -12.80 6.43
C ILE A 275 5.60 -13.19 5.15
N ALA A 276 4.39 -13.73 5.30
CA ALA A 276 3.51 -14.10 4.20
C ALA A 276 2.09 -13.56 4.42
N GLY A 277 1.43 -13.13 3.34
CA GLY A 277 0.04 -12.65 3.38
C GLY A 277 -0.18 -11.29 4.04
N ALA A 278 0.89 -10.51 4.27
CA ALA A 278 0.77 -9.13 4.74
C ALA A 278 0.11 -8.24 3.66
N SER A 279 -0.79 -7.34 4.07
CA SER A 279 -1.53 -6.50 3.13
C SER A 279 -2.02 -5.21 3.78
N VAL A 280 -2.14 -4.14 2.97
CA VAL A 280 -2.81 -2.90 3.38
C VAL A 280 -4.31 -3.15 3.34
N THR A 281 -4.98 -3.09 4.50
CA THR A 281 -6.39 -3.48 4.62
C THR A 281 -7.34 -2.29 4.57
N SER A 282 -6.95 -1.14 5.12
CA SER A 282 -7.78 0.07 5.09
C SER A 282 -6.95 1.34 5.20
N VAL A 283 -7.51 2.43 4.68
CA VAL A 283 -7.04 3.79 4.90
C VAL A 283 -8.21 4.60 5.45
N SER A 284 -7.98 5.33 6.53
CA SER A 284 -8.96 6.21 7.17
C SER A 284 -8.31 7.55 7.52
N GLY A 285 -9.11 8.56 7.85
CA GLY A 285 -8.63 9.93 8.06
C GLY A 285 -8.99 10.87 6.92
N SER A 286 -8.59 12.12 7.04
CA SER A 286 -8.91 13.19 6.09
C SER A 286 -7.95 14.37 6.23
N GLY A 287 -7.98 15.30 5.29
CA GLY A 287 -7.12 16.47 5.33
C GLY A 287 -5.66 16.07 5.12
N SER A 288 -4.78 16.46 6.04
CA SER A 288 -3.34 16.19 5.93
C SER A 288 -2.92 14.87 6.56
N THR A 289 -3.78 14.14 7.26
CA THR A 289 -3.38 13.00 8.08
C THR A 289 -4.27 11.78 7.86
N TYR A 290 -3.62 10.65 7.60
CA TYR A 290 -4.28 9.39 7.32
C TYR A 290 -3.70 8.25 8.16
N THR A 291 -4.58 7.40 8.67
CA THR A 291 -4.22 6.15 9.34
C THR A 291 -4.36 5.00 8.36
N VAL A 292 -3.25 4.31 8.12
CA VAL A 292 -3.17 3.15 7.23
C VAL A 292 -3.08 1.88 8.08
N THR A 293 -4.07 1.00 7.95
CA THR A 293 -4.10 -0.29 8.68
C THR A 293 -3.52 -1.38 7.80
N VAL A 294 -2.65 -2.19 8.39
CA VAL A 294 -1.93 -3.27 7.72
C VAL A 294 -2.16 -4.59 8.48
N ASN A 295 -2.63 -5.61 7.77
CA ASN A 295 -2.60 -6.99 8.25
C ASN A 295 -1.15 -7.49 8.21
N THR A 296 -0.67 -8.06 9.32
CA THR A 296 0.72 -8.52 9.43
C THR A 296 0.94 -9.93 8.87
N GLY A 297 -0.12 -10.65 8.48
CA GLY A 297 0.00 -11.96 7.86
C GLY A 297 0.46 -13.06 8.82
N SER A 298 1.29 -14.00 8.36
CA SER A 298 1.97 -15.00 9.18
C SER A 298 3.50 -14.80 9.12
N GLY A 299 4.25 -15.49 9.98
CA GLY A 299 5.71 -15.42 10.02
C GLY A 299 6.27 -14.23 10.82
N SER A 300 7.60 -14.14 10.83
CA SER A 300 8.35 -13.09 11.53
C SER A 300 9.29 -12.36 10.57
N GLY A 301 9.56 -11.09 10.82
CA GLY A 301 10.38 -10.24 9.96
C GLY A 301 10.06 -8.76 10.17
N THR A 302 10.29 -7.93 9.16
CA THR A 302 9.88 -6.52 9.19
C THR A 302 8.80 -6.23 8.16
N ILE A 303 7.91 -5.30 8.47
CA ILE A 303 6.95 -4.72 7.51
C ILE A 303 7.20 -3.21 7.53
N GLY A 304 7.57 -2.62 6.40
CA GLY A 304 7.56 -1.18 6.17
C GLY A 304 6.41 -0.77 5.25
N LEU A 305 5.95 0.47 5.38
CA LEU A 305 4.88 1.03 4.55
C LEU A 305 5.42 2.15 3.67
N ASN A 306 5.16 2.07 2.37
CA ASN A 306 5.57 3.08 1.40
C ASN A 306 4.34 3.75 0.79
N LEU A 307 4.41 5.05 0.54
CA LEU A 307 3.53 5.67 -0.46
C LEU A 307 4.11 5.35 -1.84
N ALA A 308 3.45 4.46 -2.58
CA ALA A 308 3.95 3.90 -3.82
C ALA A 308 3.63 4.77 -5.03
N ASN A 309 2.45 5.38 -5.03
CA ASN A 309 1.94 6.22 -6.12
C ASN A 309 0.92 7.24 -5.58
N THR A 310 0.54 8.19 -6.43
CA THR A 310 -0.40 9.26 -6.09
C THR A 310 -1.65 9.25 -6.95
N ALA A 311 -1.94 8.12 -7.60
CA ALA A 311 -3.12 7.99 -8.45
C ALA A 311 -4.40 8.26 -7.64
N GLY A 312 -5.25 9.16 -8.11
CA GLY A 312 -6.51 9.53 -7.46
C GLY A 312 -6.39 10.52 -6.30
N ILE A 313 -5.18 10.95 -5.90
CA ILE A 313 -5.00 11.98 -4.87
C ILE A 313 -5.22 13.38 -5.47
N SER A 314 -6.00 14.23 -4.79
CA SER A 314 -6.48 15.52 -5.33
C SER A 314 -5.39 16.53 -5.70
N SER A 315 -4.25 16.50 -5.00
CA SER A 315 -3.13 17.42 -5.17
C SER A 315 -1.91 16.68 -5.70
N SER A 316 -1.15 17.30 -6.60
CA SER A 316 0.13 16.72 -7.02
C SER A 316 1.09 16.67 -5.84
N ILE A 317 1.68 15.51 -5.60
CA ILE A 317 2.72 15.33 -4.57
C ILE A 317 4.08 15.54 -5.21
N SER A 318 4.89 16.47 -4.68
CA SER A 318 6.23 16.77 -5.23
C SER A 318 7.35 15.93 -4.63
N THR A 319 7.09 15.17 -3.57
CA THR A 319 8.06 14.22 -2.99
C THR A 319 8.33 13.07 -3.95
N THR A 320 9.59 12.65 -4.10
CA THR A 320 9.97 11.48 -4.90
C THR A 320 9.32 10.20 -4.36
N LEU A 321 8.80 9.36 -5.26
CA LEU A 321 8.15 8.09 -4.92
C LEU A 321 8.98 6.89 -5.42
N PRO A 322 8.91 5.73 -4.73
CA PRO A 322 8.15 5.50 -3.51
C PRO A 322 8.72 6.24 -2.30
N PHE A 323 7.85 6.87 -1.50
CA PHE A 323 8.27 7.47 -0.23
C PHE A 323 8.20 6.40 0.85
N SER A 324 9.35 5.99 1.37
CA SER A 324 9.46 4.94 2.37
C SER A 324 9.21 5.46 3.78
N GLY A 325 8.30 4.79 4.49
CA GLY A 325 8.02 5.03 5.90
C GLY A 325 8.87 4.19 6.85
N GLU A 326 8.52 4.28 8.13
CA GLU A 326 9.05 3.39 9.16
C GLU A 326 8.62 1.93 8.95
N ALA A 327 9.28 1.01 9.65
CA ALA A 327 8.94 -0.41 9.68
C ALA A 327 8.63 -0.91 11.09
N TYR A 328 7.66 -1.83 11.21
CA TYR A 328 7.50 -2.68 12.40
C TYR A 328 8.35 -3.94 12.29
N THR A 329 8.87 -4.40 13.42
CA THR A 329 9.40 -5.74 13.63
C THR A 329 8.26 -6.64 14.13
N ILE A 330 7.91 -7.63 13.31
CA ILE A 330 6.89 -8.62 13.62
C ILE A 330 7.57 -9.89 14.12
N ASP A 331 7.21 -10.35 15.32
CA ASP A 331 7.67 -11.63 15.87
C ASP A 331 6.49 -12.51 16.24
N LYS A 332 6.21 -13.54 15.44
CA LYS A 332 5.21 -14.58 15.68
C LYS A 332 5.85 -15.94 15.97
N SER A 333 7.15 -15.97 16.24
CA SER A 333 7.84 -17.21 16.58
C SER A 333 7.55 -17.55 18.04
N ALA A 334 7.02 -18.73 18.32
CA ALA A 334 6.84 -19.17 19.70
C ALA A 334 8.19 -19.59 20.32
N PRO A 335 8.44 -19.34 21.61
CA PRO A 335 9.45 -20.08 22.36
C PRO A 335 9.16 -21.58 22.30
N VAL A 336 10.18 -22.40 22.14
CA VAL A 336 10.05 -23.87 22.18
C VAL A 336 11.00 -24.45 23.20
N VAL A 337 10.62 -25.54 23.87
CA VAL A 337 11.53 -26.27 24.76
C VAL A 337 12.62 -26.94 23.91
N THR A 338 13.88 -26.72 24.28
CA THR A 338 15.06 -27.26 23.58
C THR A 338 15.72 -28.40 24.34
N SER A 339 15.66 -28.38 25.67
CA SER A 339 16.17 -29.45 26.53
C SER A 339 15.62 -29.36 27.94
N VAL A 340 15.69 -30.48 28.68
CA VAL A 340 15.50 -30.51 30.12
C VAL A 340 16.78 -31.06 30.76
N ASN A 341 17.31 -30.35 31.75
CA ASN A 341 18.54 -30.72 32.46
C ASN A 341 18.34 -30.55 33.97
N ALA A 342 19.36 -30.79 34.78
CA ALA A 342 19.39 -30.44 36.20
C ALA A 342 20.75 -29.83 36.56
N SER A 343 20.77 -28.82 37.43
CA SER A 343 22.03 -28.33 38.02
C SER A 343 22.55 -29.28 39.11
N THR A 344 21.66 -30.02 39.76
CA THR A 344 21.97 -31.11 40.69
C THR A 344 22.80 -32.20 40.01
N ALA A 345 23.92 -32.63 40.60
CA ALA A 345 24.84 -33.60 40.00
C ALA A 345 24.20 -34.99 39.78
N ASN A 346 24.83 -35.84 38.97
CA ASN A 346 24.44 -37.25 38.89
C ASN A 346 24.66 -37.93 40.24
N GLY A 347 23.78 -38.87 40.61
CA GLY A 347 23.88 -39.58 41.89
C GLY A 347 22.54 -40.10 42.38
N THR A 348 22.56 -40.66 43.60
CA THR A 348 21.37 -41.12 44.30
C THR A 348 20.95 -40.10 45.35
N TYR A 349 19.68 -39.74 45.33
CA TYR A 349 19.08 -38.75 46.22
C TYR A 349 17.99 -39.39 47.08
N LYS A 350 17.99 -39.03 48.36
CA LYS A 350 17.16 -39.62 49.39
C LYS A 350 16.06 -38.66 49.84
N LEU A 351 15.15 -39.15 50.68
CA LEU A 351 14.07 -38.36 51.28
C LEU A 351 14.57 -36.99 51.78
N GLY A 352 13.93 -35.92 51.30
CA GLY A 352 14.23 -34.53 51.67
C GLY A 352 15.27 -33.83 50.81
N ASP A 353 16.03 -34.56 49.99
CA ASP A 353 16.97 -33.95 49.05
C ASP A 353 16.23 -33.13 47.98
N ILE A 354 16.87 -32.06 47.51
CA ILE A 354 16.35 -31.16 46.48
C ILE A 354 17.10 -31.36 45.17
N ILE A 355 16.34 -31.61 44.10
CA ILE A 355 16.82 -31.73 42.74
C ILE A 355 16.33 -30.51 41.95
N SER A 356 17.27 -29.68 41.51
CA SER A 356 17.02 -28.46 40.75
C SER A 356 17.01 -28.77 39.26
N VAL A 357 15.82 -29.04 38.72
CA VAL A 357 15.58 -29.33 37.30
C VAL A 357 15.37 -28.03 36.53
N GLN A 358 15.93 -27.95 35.33
CA GLN A 358 15.96 -26.78 34.45
C GLN A 358 15.35 -27.13 33.09
N VAL A 359 14.25 -26.47 32.73
CA VAL A 359 13.64 -26.54 31.40
C VAL A 359 14.16 -25.37 30.57
N ASN A 360 14.86 -25.66 29.49
CA ASN A 360 15.46 -24.66 28.61
C ASN A 360 14.58 -24.41 27.38
N PHE A 361 14.36 -23.14 27.07
CA PHE A 361 13.62 -22.65 25.91
C PHE A 361 14.57 -22.05 24.86
N SER A 362 14.08 -21.92 23.63
CA SER A 362 14.82 -21.30 22.51
C SER A 362 15.05 -19.80 22.66
N LYS A 363 14.29 -19.13 23.52
CA LYS A 363 14.41 -17.71 23.86
C LYS A 363 13.85 -17.43 25.26
N ASN A 364 14.08 -16.23 25.77
CA ASN A 364 13.60 -15.83 27.08
C ASN A 364 12.07 -15.87 27.18
N VAL A 365 11.58 -16.38 28.32
CA VAL A 365 10.16 -16.49 28.62
C VAL A 365 9.81 -15.81 29.94
N THR A 366 8.64 -15.19 29.99
CA THR A 366 8.01 -14.62 31.18
C THR A 366 6.93 -15.56 31.66
N VAL A 367 6.94 -15.86 32.96
CA VAL A 367 5.99 -16.75 33.62
C VAL A 367 5.01 -15.94 34.45
N THR A 368 3.72 -16.28 34.35
CA THR A 368 2.69 -15.88 35.33
C THR A 368 2.08 -17.13 35.95
N GLY A 369 1.49 -17.01 37.15
CA GLY A 369 0.91 -18.15 37.87
C GLY A 369 1.95 -19.19 38.31
N THR A 370 1.51 -20.44 38.47
CA THR A 370 2.36 -21.54 38.95
C THR A 370 2.33 -22.74 38.01
N PRO A 371 2.99 -22.67 36.82
CA PRO A 371 3.18 -23.83 35.97
C PRO A 371 3.77 -25.02 36.73
N ARG A 372 3.56 -26.23 36.22
CA ARG A 372 3.91 -27.48 36.91
C ARG A 372 4.60 -28.44 35.95
N LEU A 373 5.66 -29.07 36.41
CA LEU A 373 6.31 -30.19 35.73
C LEU A 373 6.07 -31.47 36.53
N THR A 374 5.57 -32.52 35.89
CA THR A 374 5.29 -33.80 36.57
C THR A 374 6.43 -34.78 36.35
N PHE A 375 7.07 -35.21 37.43
CA PHE A 375 8.16 -36.19 37.44
C PHE A 375 7.64 -37.61 37.63
N GLU A 376 8.27 -38.55 36.92
CA GLU A 376 8.07 -39.98 37.08
C GLU A 376 8.83 -40.46 38.31
N THR A 377 8.10 -40.80 39.37
CA THR A 377 8.66 -41.11 40.69
C THR A 377 8.10 -42.41 41.28
N GLY A 378 7.67 -43.33 40.41
CA GLY A 378 7.23 -44.68 40.78
C GLY A 378 5.73 -44.85 40.63
N THR A 379 5.06 -45.38 41.65
CA THR A 379 3.61 -45.64 41.56
C THR A 379 2.77 -44.37 41.59
N THR A 380 3.29 -43.31 42.21
CA THR A 380 2.67 -41.99 42.26
C THR A 380 3.66 -40.98 41.71
N ASP A 381 3.28 -40.34 40.62
CA ASP A 381 4.06 -39.29 40.00
C ASP A 381 4.06 -38.03 40.84
N GLN A 382 5.22 -37.38 40.94
CA GLN A 382 5.36 -36.20 41.76
C GLN A 382 5.31 -34.94 40.91
N PRO A 383 4.31 -34.09 41.12
CA PRO A 383 4.14 -32.92 40.30
C PRO A 383 4.62 -31.65 41.01
N VAL A 384 5.55 -30.95 40.38
CA VAL A 384 6.39 -29.92 41.00
C VAL A 384 6.09 -28.56 40.39
N ASN A 385 5.86 -27.57 41.26
CA ASN A 385 5.55 -26.22 40.84
C ASN A 385 6.81 -25.46 40.38
N TYR A 386 6.61 -24.58 39.42
CA TYR A 386 7.57 -23.60 38.96
C TYR A 386 8.21 -22.86 40.14
N SER A 387 9.55 -22.81 40.15
CA SER A 387 10.32 -22.22 41.25
C SER A 387 10.91 -20.86 40.89
N SER A 388 11.59 -20.72 39.75
CA SER A 388 12.28 -19.48 39.35
C SER A 388 12.71 -19.46 37.88
N GLY A 389 13.23 -18.32 37.38
CA GLY A 389 13.78 -18.18 36.03
C GLY A 389 13.00 -17.30 35.04
N SER A 390 11.94 -16.63 35.50
CA SER A 390 11.09 -15.75 34.68
C SER A 390 11.93 -14.58 34.13
N GLY A 391 11.74 -14.25 32.86
CA GLY A 391 12.56 -13.29 32.12
C GLY A 391 13.83 -13.89 31.50
N THR A 392 14.10 -15.19 31.71
CA THR A 392 15.25 -15.90 31.13
C THR A 392 14.80 -17.05 30.22
N ALA A 393 15.72 -17.69 29.50
CA ALA A 393 15.44 -18.87 28.68
C ALA A 393 15.35 -20.17 29.50
N THR A 394 15.64 -20.15 30.81
CA THR A 394 15.69 -21.35 31.65
C THR A 394 14.74 -21.22 32.82
N LEU A 395 13.77 -22.13 32.91
CA LEU A 395 12.84 -22.22 34.04
C LEU A 395 13.28 -23.33 34.99
N THR A 396 13.33 -23.03 36.28
CA THR A 396 13.77 -23.97 37.32
C THR A 396 12.59 -24.53 38.09
N PHE A 397 12.64 -25.84 38.36
CA PHE A 397 11.71 -26.61 39.17
C PHE A 397 12.52 -27.35 40.25
N ASN A 398 12.29 -27.00 41.51
CA ASN A 398 12.94 -27.64 42.65
C ASN A 398 12.07 -28.80 43.15
N TYR A 399 12.47 -30.02 42.77
CA TYR A 399 11.83 -31.24 43.22
C TYR A 399 12.43 -31.67 44.57
N THR A 400 11.61 -31.73 45.62
CA THR A 400 12.00 -32.34 46.90
C THR A 400 11.57 -33.80 46.92
N VAL A 401 12.52 -34.71 47.11
CA VAL A 401 12.25 -36.16 47.19
C VAL A 401 11.30 -36.41 48.36
N SER A 402 10.11 -36.93 48.05
CA SER A 402 9.08 -37.26 49.03
C SER A 402 9.12 -38.73 49.42
N SER A 403 8.51 -39.07 50.55
CA SER A 403 8.46 -40.45 51.04
C SER A 403 7.81 -41.36 50.01
N GLY A 404 8.47 -42.48 49.70
CA GLY A 404 8.00 -43.46 48.73
C GLY A 404 8.22 -43.10 47.26
N ASN A 405 8.80 -41.95 46.94
CA ASN A 405 9.25 -41.66 45.58
C ASN A 405 10.44 -42.57 45.23
N ILE A 406 10.37 -43.24 44.08
CA ILE A 406 11.41 -44.15 43.61
C ILE A 406 11.56 -43.96 42.10
N SER A 407 12.79 -43.79 41.64
CA SER A 407 13.10 -43.81 40.21
C SER A 407 14.54 -44.28 40.00
N SER A 408 14.74 -45.24 39.10
CA SER A 408 16.08 -45.69 38.70
C SER A 408 16.81 -44.65 37.86
N ASP A 409 16.06 -43.76 37.21
CA ASP A 409 16.59 -42.59 36.51
C ASP A 409 15.46 -41.57 36.34
N LEU A 410 15.59 -40.44 37.04
CA LEU A 410 14.54 -39.42 37.13
C LEU A 410 14.30 -38.78 35.76
N ASP A 411 13.07 -38.86 35.30
CA ASP A 411 12.59 -38.11 34.14
C ASP A 411 11.20 -37.51 34.44
N TYR A 412 10.65 -36.78 33.48
CA TYR A 412 9.25 -36.38 33.50
C TYR A 412 8.35 -37.42 32.85
N THR A 413 7.07 -37.42 33.21
CA THR A 413 6.14 -38.52 32.86
C THR A 413 5.87 -38.66 31.37
N SER A 414 5.93 -37.56 30.60
CA SER A 414 5.72 -37.58 29.15
C SER A 414 6.11 -36.25 28.49
N ALA A 415 6.08 -36.20 27.15
CA ALA A 415 6.27 -34.98 26.36
C ALA A 415 5.28 -33.84 26.72
N THR A 416 4.17 -34.12 27.41
CA THR A 416 3.18 -33.13 27.83
C THR A 416 3.17 -32.86 29.34
N ALA A 417 4.20 -33.32 30.06
CA ALA A 417 4.27 -33.21 31.52
C ALA A 417 4.42 -31.78 32.06
N LEU A 418 4.79 -30.82 31.20
CA LEU A 418 4.82 -29.40 31.52
C LEU A 418 3.44 -28.77 31.25
N ALA A 419 2.75 -28.36 32.32
CA ALA A 419 1.42 -27.79 32.27
C ALA A 419 1.39 -26.37 32.87
N LEU A 420 0.53 -25.50 32.35
CA LEU A 420 0.42 -24.11 32.80
C LEU A 420 -0.21 -23.94 34.18
N ASN A 421 -1.10 -24.84 34.58
CA ASN A 421 -1.77 -24.81 35.89
C ASN A 421 -2.30 -23.40 36.28
N GLY A 422 -3.10 -22.81 35.40
CA GLY A 422 -3.67 -21.46 35.58
C GLY A 422 -2.70 -20.30 35.31
N GLY A 423 -1.45 -20.59 34.95
CA GLY A 423 -0.42 -19.61 34.58
C GLY A 423 -0.26 -19.40 33.07
N THR A 424 0.81 -18.69 32.69
CA THR A 424 1.26 -18.55 31.30
C THR A 424 2.78 -18.66 31.21
N ILE A 425 3.28 -19.07 30.04
CA ILE A 425 4.70 -19.01 29.68
C ILE A 425 4.75 -18.37 28.29
N LYS A 426 5.22 -17.13 28.21
CA LYS A 426 5.19 -16.31 26.99
C LYS A 426 6.53 -15.62 26.73
N ASP A 427 6.85 -15.28 25.49
CA ASP A 427 7.97 -14.36 25.25
C ASP A 427 7.62 -12.89 25.56
N ALA A 428 8.58 -11.99 25.32
CA ALA A 428 8.43 -10.56 25.57
C ALA A 428 7.37 -9.87 24.69
N VAL A 429 7.04 -10.41 23.50
CA VAL A 429 6.02 -9.85 22.60
C VAL A 429 4.66 -10.51 22.78
N GLY A 430 4.57 -11.54 23.63
CA GLY A 430 3.33 -12.21 24.02
C GLY A 430 3.01 -13.51 23.27
N ASN A 431 3.98 -14.10 22.56
CA ASN A 431 3.79 -15.43 21.96
C ASN A 431 3.79 -16.52 23.03
N ASP A 432 2.77 -17.37 23.03
CA ASP A 432 2.71 -18.54 23.91
C ASP A 432 3.82 -19.53 23.59
N ALA A 433 4.48 -20.05 24.62
CA ALA A 433 5.50 -21.07 24.47
C ALA A 433 4.89 -22.42 24.08
N VAL A 434 5.58 -23.15 23.20
CA VAL A 434 5.30 -24.56 22.93
C VAL A 434 5.88 -25.38 24.08
N LEU A 435 4.98 -26.01 24.85
CA LEU A 435 5.34 -26.72 26.09
C LEU A 435 5.72 -28.18 25.89
N THR A 436 5.65 -28.67 24.65
CA THR A 436 6.05 -30.05 24.32
C THR A 436 7.51 -30.26 24.70
N LEU A 437 7.73 -31.13 25.67
CA LEU A 437 9.04 -31.59 26.08
C LEU A 437 9.54 -32.64 25.08
N VAL A 438 10.85 -32.87 25.11
CA VAL A 438 11.47 -34.00 24.40
C VAL A 438 10.87 -35.31 24.93
N THR A 439 10.73 -36.36 24.14
CA THR A 439 10.28 -37.66 24.66
C THR A 439 11.24 -38.15 25.77
N PRO A 440 10.73 -38.61 26.94
CA PRO A 440 11.58 -39.16 28.01
C PRO A 440 12.57 -40.21 27.50
N GLY A 441 13.81 -40.17 28.00
CA GLY A 441 14.93 -41.01 27.55
C GLY A 441 15.56 -40.66 26.19
N ALA A 442 14.96 -39.80 25.37
CA ALA A 442 15.55 -39.35 24.10
C ALA A 442 16.58 -38.23 24.31
N ALA A 443 17.43 -37.97 23.31
CA ALA A 443 18.44 -36.91 23.38
C ALA A 443 17.82 -35.56 23.75
N ASN A 444 18.37 -34.91 24.79
CA ASN A 444 17.89 -33.67 25.41
C ASN A 444 16.73 -33.78 26.43
N SER A 445 16.25 -34.99 26.74
CA SER A 445 15.37 -35.25 27.91
C SER A 445 16.16 -35.30 29.22
N LEU A 446 15.49 -35.28 30.37
CA LEU A 446 16.17 -35.27 31.67
C LEU A 446 16.94 -36.57 31.92
N GLY A 447 16.29 -37.74 31.74
CA GLY A 447 16.93 -39.05 31.95
C GLY A 447 18.01 -39.36 30.91
N ASN A 448 17.97 -38.74 29.73
CA ASN A 448 19.09 -38.83 28.80
C ASN A 448 20.28 -37.94 29.22
N ASN A 449 19.99 -36.73 29.69
CA ASN A 449 21.01 -35.74 29.99
C ASN A 449 21.70 -35.99 31.33
N LYS A 450 21.03 -36.62 32.28
CA LYS A 450 21.47 -36.80 33.67
C LYS A 450 21.13 -38.20 34.16
N ALA A 451 21.96 -38.71 35.07
CA ALA A 451 21.75 -39.98 35.75
C ALA A 451 21.41 -39.70 37.22
N ILE A 452 20.13 -39.53 37.52
CA ILE A 452 19.64 -39.14 38.85
C ILE A 452 18.74 -40.24 39.37
N VAL A 453 19.18 -40.95 40.41
CA VAL A 453 18.42 -42.02 41.05
C VAL A 453 17.68 -41.45 42.26
N ILE A 454 16.41 -41.80 42.41
CA ILE A 454 15.57 -41.41 43.56
C ILE A 454 15.31 -42.61 44.46
N ASP A 455 15.65 -42.47 45.73
CA ASP A 455 15.44 -43.44 46.80
C ASP A 455 14.78 -42.75 48.00
N GLY A 456 13.48 -42.51 47.89
CA GLY A 456 12.65 -41.92 48.94
C GLY A 456 12.15 -42.93 49.98
N VAL A 457 12.69 -44.15 50.01
CA VAL A 457 12.27 -45.19 50.97
C VAL A 457 13.06 -45.05 52.26
N VAL A 458 12.36 -44.83 53.37
CA VAL A 458 12.99 -44.83 54.70
C VAL A 458 13.26 -46.27 55.11
N PRO A 459 14.50 -46.62 55.53
CA PRO A 459 14.77 -47.95 56.05
C PRO A 459 13.96 -48.19 57.33
N THR A 460 13.34 -49.36 57.42
CA THR A 460 12.60 -49.80 58.62
C THR A 460 13.42 -50.84 59.38
N VAL A 461 13.50 -50.70 60.71
CA VAL A 461 13.97 -51.78 61.58
C VAL A 461 12.83 -52.78 61.72
N ASN A 462 13.07 -54.03 61.31
CA ASN A 462 12.06 -55.08 61.32
C ASN A 462 11.96 -55.74 62.69
N ASN A 463 13.10 -56.00 63.34
CA ASN A 463 13.13 -56.44 64.72
C ASN A 463 14.42 -56.01 65.43
N VAL A 464 14.35 -56.01 66.76
CA VAL A 464 15.54 -55.99 67.62
C VAL A 464 15.52 -57.27 68.43
N THR A 465 16.49 -58.14 68.19
CA THR A 465 16.73 -59.29 69.06
C THR A 465 17.45 -58.78 70.30
N VAL A 466 16.85 -59.03 71.46
CA VAL A 466 17.40 -58.66 72.76
C VAL A 466 18.10 -59.86 73.41
N PRO A 467 19.03 -59.61 74.35
CA PRO A 467 19.61 -60.67 75.18
C PRO A 467 18.52 -61.50 75.87
N SER A 468 18.81 -62.79 76.10
CA SER A 468 17.88 -63.70 76.78
C SER A 468 17.48 -63.16 78.16
N ASN A 469 16.21 -63.29 78.53
CA ASN A 469 15.73 -62.73 79.80
C ASN A 469 16.35 -63.47 81.01
N THR A 470 17.39 -62.91 81.61
CA THR A 470 18.10 -63.45 82.77
C THR A 470 18.66 -62.34 83.66
N THR A 471 19.25 -62.71 84.79
CA THR A 471 19.97 -61.79 85.67
C THR A 471 21.38 -61.57 85.15
N TYR A 472 21.73 -60.31 84.87
CA TYR A 472 23.07 -59.90 84.47
C TYR A 472 23.84 -59.28 85.64
N LYS A 473 25.15 -59.54 85.69
CA LYS A 473 26.09 -59.03 86.69
C LYS A 473 26.96 -57.92 86.11
N LEU A 474 27.71 -57.26 86.98
CA LEU A 474 28.72 -56.28 86.59
C LEU A 474 29.73 -56.94 85.63
N ALA A 475 29.97 -56.30 84.48
CA ALA A 475 30.82 -56.75 83.36
C ALA A 475 30.24 -57.82 82.42
N ASP A 476 28.95 -58.17 82.53
CA ASP A 476 28.29 -58.98 81.51
C ASP A 476 28.11 -58.20 80.19
N ASN A 477 28.29 -58.89 79.06
CA ASN A 477 28.02 -58.33 77.74
C ASN A 477 26.55 -58.56 77.35
N LEU A 478 25.89 -57.50 76.88
CA LEU A 478 24.50 -57.52 76.41
C LEU A 478 24.49 -57.28 74.91
N ASP A 479 24.31 -58.35 74.13
CA ASP A 479 24.28 -58.25 72.67
C ASP A 479 22.86 -57.99 72.15
N PHE A 480 22.71 -56.89 71.43
CA PHE A 480 21.49 -56.55 70.70
C PHE A 480 21.77 -56.69 69.20
N VAL A 481 20.88 -57.38 68.47
CA VAL A 481 20.94 -57.46 67.01
C VAL A 481 19.78 -56.69 66.42
N VAL A 482 20.07 -55.69 65.59
CA VAL A 482 19.07 -54.89 64.87
C VAL A 482 18.98 -55.45 63.45
N ASN A 483 17.81 -55.96 63.06
CA ASN A 483 17.53 -56.56 61.75
C ASN A 483 16.54 -55.73 60.93
#